data_AF-A0A969SLK4-F1
#
_entry.id   AF-A0A969SLK4-F1
#
_cell.length_a   1.000
_cell.length_b   1.000
_cell.length_c   1.000
_cell.angle_alpha   90.00
_cell.angle_beta   90.00
_cell.angle_gamma   90.00
#
_symmetry.space_group_name_H-M   'P 1'
#
loop_
_entity.id
_entity.type
_entity.pdbx_description
1 polymer ?
#
loop_
_entity_poly.entity_id
_entity_poly.type
_entity_poly.pdbx_seq_one_letter_code
_entity_poly.pdbx_strand_id
1 'polypeptide(L)'
;MLMIAGGVETPGFYLDASAILQRQLTAYALDRWVEGGITPEQFPERFGKVLDNVHKRDLLRFPYTWLNFIETQQSSLLQSFLNLFENQISQRTAQQLQIFIEKGENDKGGLSWQILNRLQEVVEERRILTNQIKTLGRRVKDKQQAARSQHHEEELAELQRERSGLMELVKSINDKNILNFFTDEGLLPNYAFPEPGVILRSIIWRKKNTQGTSTTGKYETFTFEYERPSAIALKELAPSNVFYAEGKRVTIDQIDLNLSKIDEWRLCRNCSYAAPAILEVAKQSTCPRCGDTMWSDKGRKRKWYVCGR
;
A
#
# COMPACT_ATOMS: atom_id res chain seq x y z
N MET A 1 27.84 37.99 -25.74
CA MET A 1 27.51 36.88 -24.81
C MET A 1 26.24 36.22 -25.34
N LEU A 2 26.38 35.21 -26.20
CA LEU A 2 25.25 34.49 -26.79
C LEU A 2 24.83 33.40 -25.79
N MET A 3 23.67 33.58 -25.17
CA MET A 3 23.05 32.53 -24.35
C MET A 3 22.67 31.36 -25.26
N ILE A 4 23.01 30.15 -24.83
CA ILE A 4 22.61 28.90 -25.47
C ILE A 4 21.08 28.83 -25.39
N ALA A 5 20.40 29.13 -26.49
CA ALA A 5 18.99 28.84 -26.69
C ALA A 5 18.83 27.34 -26.94
N GLY A 6 19.03 26.53 -25.90
CA GLY A 6 18.62 25.13 -25.91
C GLY A 6 17.12 25.09 -25.81
N GLY A 7 16.45 24.57 -26.83
CA GLY A 7 15.02 24.27 -26.76
C GLY A 7 14.78 23.36 -25.56
N VAL A 8 14.06 23.85 -24.55
CA VAL A 8 13.55 23.02 -23.48
C VAL A 8 12.40 22.23 -24.09
N GLU A 9 12.68 21.02 -24.55
CA GLU A 9 11.61 20.06 -24.82
C GLU A 9 10.89 19.82 -23.49
N THR A 10 9.61 20.19 -23.42
CA THR A 10 8.77 19.82 -22.30
C THR A 10 8.81 18.30 -22.17
N PRO A 11 8.95 17.74 -20.94
CA PRO A 11 8.85 16.30 -20.76
C PRO A 11 7.57 15.83 -21.45
N GLY A 12 7.70 14.89 -22.39
CA GLY A 12 6.59 14.45 -23.23
C GLY A 12 5.48 13.84 -22.38
N PHE A 13 4.56 14.68 -21.91
CA PHE A 13 3.35 14.23 -21.25
C PHE A 13 2.44 13.69 -22.34
N TYR A 14 2.50 12.38 -22.55
CA TYR A 14 1.58 11.69 -23.44
C TYR A 14 0.18 11.79 -22.84
N LEU A 15 -0.63 12.71 -23.38
CA LEU A 15 -2.07 12.84 -23.06
C LEU A 15 -2.80 11.49 -23.19
N ASP A 16 -2.29 10.59 -24.05
CA ASP A 16 -2.85 9.26 -24.30
C ASP A 16 -2.33 8.17 -23.34
N ALA A 17 -1.64 8.54 -22.25
CA ALA A 17 -1.17 7.58 -21.25
C ALA A 17 -2.35 7.06 -20.40
N SER A 18 -2.83 5.86 -20.71
CA SER A 18 -4.02 5.25 -20.09
C SER A 18 -3.95 5.22 -18.56
N ALA A 19 -2.79 4.93 -17.96
CA ALA A 19 -2.63 4.88 -16.51
C ALA A 19 -2.79 6.25 -15.84
N ILE A 20 -2.37 7.33 -16.51
CA ILE A 20 -2.57 8.70 -16.02
C ILE A 20 -4.06 9.02 -16.07
N LEU A 21 -4.69 8.77 -17.21
CA LEU A 21 -6.12 9.03 -17.40
C LEU A 21 -7.00 8.20 -16.46
N GLN A 22 -6.61 6.98 -16.11
CA GLN A 22 -7.30 6.16 -15.10
C GLN A 22 -7.32 6.86 -13.74
N ARG A 23 -6.18 7.40 -13.30
CA ARG A 23 -6.11 8.17 -12.03
C ARG A 23 -6.94 9.44 -12.09
N GLN A 24 -6.88 10.16 -13.22
CA GLN A 24 -7.70 11.37 -13.43
C GLN A 24 -9.19 11.05 -13.43
N LEU A 25 -9.59 9.92 -14.03
CA LEU A 25 -10.98 9.44 -14.01
C LEU A 25 -11.41 9.07 -12.58
N THR A 26 -10.55 8.44 -11.79
CA THR A 26 -10.80 8.18 -10.36
C THR A 26 -11.04 9.47 -9.58
N ALA A 27 -10.19 10.48 -9.76
CA ALA A 27 -10.35 11.79 -9.14
C ALA A 27 -11.64 12.48 -9.59
N TYR A 28 -11.91 12.48 -10.89
CA TYR A 28 -13.13 13.03 -11.47
C TYR A 28 -14.38 12.36 -10.87
N ALA A 29 -14.38 11.04 -10.73
CA ALA A 29 -15.49 10.31 -10.13
C ALA A 29 -15.68 10.66 -8.64
N LEU A 30 -14.59 10.88 -7.90
CA LEU A 30 -14.65 11.34 -6.51
C LEU A 30 -15.22 12.76 -6.43
N ASP A 31 -14.75 13.68 -7.26
CA ASP A 31 -15.22 15.07 -7.30
C ASP A 31 -16.71 15.15 -7.65
N ARG A 32 -17.17 14.38 -8.64
CA ARG A 32 -18.59 14.34 -9.02
C ARG A 32 -19.47 13.71 -7.94
N TRP A 33 -18.93 12.75 -7.19
CA TRP A 33 -19.64 12.20 -6.04
C TRP A 33 -19.80 13.24 -4.94
N VAL A 34 -18.74 14.02 -4.64
CA VAL A 34 -18.78 15.10 -3.65
C VAL A 34 -19.72 16.23 -4.09
N GLU A 35 -19.65 16.64 -5.36
CA GLU A 35 -20.53 17.65 -5.96
C GLU A 35 -22.00 17.23 -5.94
N GLY A 36 -22.28 15.92 -5.94
CA GLY A 36 -23.61 15.33 -5.75
C GLY A 36 -24.27 15.66 -4.40
N GLY A 37 -23.59 16.38 -3.50
CA GLY A 37 -24.18 16.94 -2.28
C GLY A 37 -24.01 16.07 -1.05
N ILE A 38 -22.86 15.40 -0.90
CA ILE A 38 -22.58 14.60 0.29
C ILE A 38 -22.48 15.49 1.53
N THR A 39 -22.91 14.95 2.68
CA THR A 39 -22.67 15.61 3.96
C THR A 39 -21.24 15.35 4.44
N PRO A 40 -20.64 16.23 5.26
CA PRO A 40 -19.29 16.02 5.78
C PRO A 40 -19.12 14.69 6.53
N GLU A 41 -20.18 14.15 7.13
CA GLU A 41 -20.14 12.87 7.84
C GLU A 41 -20.04 11.66 6.90
N GLN A 42 -20.38 11.82 5.63
CA GLN A 42 -20.28 10.77 4.61
C GLN A 42 -18.85 10.59 4.11
N PHE A 43 -17.97 11.59 4.27
CA PHE A 43 -16.53 11.50 4.00
C PHE A 43 -15.74 11.61 5.32
N PRO A 44 -15.34 10.48 5.93
CA PRO A 44 -14.70 10.51 7.25
C PRO A 44 -13.42 11.36 7.29
N GLU A 45 -13.14 12.06 8.38
CA GLU A 45 -11.87 12.79 8.51
C GLU A 45 -10.67 11.88 8.80
N ARG A 46 -10.91 10.73 9.45
CA ARG A 46 -9.88 9.79 9.87
C ARG A 46 -9.94 8.51 9.07
N PHE A 47 -8.81 8.07 8.54
CA PHE A 47 -8.70 6.85 7.77
C PHE A 47 -9.07 5.60 8.58
N GLY A 48 -8.80 5.58 9.89
CA GLY A 48 -9.23 4.49 10.77
C GLY A 48 -10.74 4.19 10.69
N LYS A 49 -11.60 5.19 10.51
CA LYS A 49 -13.06 4.99 10.31
C LYS A 49 -13.36 4.33 8.97
N VAL A 50 -12.63 4.69 7.91
CA VAL A 50 -12.75 4.04 6.59
C VAL A 50 -12.39 2.57 6.70
N LEU A 51 -11.27 2.25 7.37
CA LEU A 51 -10.84 0.87 7.59
C LEU A 51 -11.87 0.07 8.41
N ASP A 52 -12.50 0.69 9.42
CA ASP A 52 -13.57 0.05 10.19
C ASP A 52 -14.79 -0.27 9.31
N ASN A 53 -15.19 0.65 8.43
CA ASN A 53 -16.32 0.43 7.51
C ASN A 53 -16.03 -0.70 6.52
N VAL A 54 -14.82 -0.74 5.97
CA VAL A 54 -14.38 -1.81 5.05
C VAL A 54 -14.31 -3.15 5.78
N HIS A 55 -13.77 -3.18 7.00
CA HIS A 55 -13.71 -4.40 7.80
C HIS A 55 -15.11 -4.97 8.11
N LYS A 56 -16.09 -4.10 8.39
CA LYS A 56 -17.48 -4.49 8.68
C LYS A 56 -18.33 -4.69 7.42
N ARG A 57 -17.82 -4.31 6.25
CA ARG A 57 -18.57 -4.22 4.99
C ARG A 57 -19.84 -3.36 5.14
N ASP A 58 -19.71 -2.18 5.75
CA ASP A 58 -20.82 -1.24 5.94
C ASP A 58 -21.11 -0.49 4.63
N LEU A 59 -22.04 -1.03 3.83
CA LEU A 59 -22.39 -0.53 2.50
C LEU A 59 -23.00 0.89 2.51
N LEU A 60 -23.44 1.38 3.68
CA LEU A 60 -24.06 2.70 3.83
C LEU A 60 -23.03 3.81 4.12
N ARG A 61 -21.74 3.47 4.16
CA ARG A 61 -20.66 4.39 4.48
C ARG A 61 -19.57 4.36 3.42
N PHE A 62 -18.71 5.39 3.43
CA PHE A 62 -17.50 5.41 2.60
C PHE A 62 -16.59 4.21 2.95
N PRO A 63 -15.99 3.52 1.95
CA PRO A 63 -15.96 3.86 0.52
C PRO A 63 -17.15 3.35 -0.32
N TYR A 64 -18.03 2.52 0.24
CA TYR A 64 -19.08 1.83 -0.53
C TYR A 64 -20.13 2.76 -1.13
N THR A 65 -20.46 3.86 -0.44
CA THR A 65 -21.36 4.90 -0.98
C THR A 65 -20.79 5.54 -2.24
N TRP A 66 -19.47 5.74 -2.30
CA TRP A 66 -18.77 6.25 -3.48
C TRP A 66 -18.69 5.19 -4.58
N LEU A 67 -18.37 3.93 -4.23
CA LEU A 67 -18.35 2.83 -5.20
C LEU A 67 -19.71 2.59 -5.85
N ASN A 68 -20.79 2.64 -5.08
CA ASN A 68 -22.15 2.54 -5.60
C ASN A 68 -22.49 3.72 -6.52
N PHE A 69 -22.00 4.93 -6.22
CA PHE A 69 -22.14 6.06 -7.14
C PHE A 69 -21.40 5.82 -8.46
N ILE A 70 -20.17 5.29 -8.42
CA ILE A 70 -19.42 4.93 -9.62
C ILE A 70 -20.20 3.91 -10.45
N GLU A 71 -20.67 2.83 -9.85
CA GLU A 71 -21.41 1.77 -10.55
C GLU A 71 -22.72 2.27 -11.17
N THR A 72 -23.44 3.15 -10.47
CA THR A 72 -24.73 3.68 -10.96
C THR A 72 -24.57 4.76 -12.03
N GLN A 73 -23.48 5.53 -12.02
CA GLN A 73 -23.24 6.65 -12.93
C GLN A 73 -22.13 6.41 -13.96
N GLN A 74 -21.59 5.19 -14.05
CA GLN A 74 -20.41 4.84 -14.86
C GLN A 74 -20.44 5.40 -16.30
N SER A 75 -21.54 5.24 -17.02
CA SER A 75 -21.66 5.69 -18.42
C SER A 75 -21.63 7.21 -18.52
N SER A 76 -22.33 7.90 -17.61
CA SER A 76 -22.40 9.36 -17.57
C SER A 76 -21.05 9.97 -17.16
N LEU A 77 -20.40 9.39 -16.15
CA LEU A 77 -19.07 9.79 -15.69
C LEU A 77 -18.04 9.64 -16.81
N LEU A 78 -18.00 8.48 -17.48
CA LEU A 78 -17.06 8.23 -18.56
C LEU A 78 -17.28 9.16 -19.75
N GLN A 79 -18.52 9.32 -20.20
CA GLN A 79 -18.83 10.22 -21.32
C GLN A 79 -18.45 11.66 -21.01
N SER A 80 -18.85 12.15 -19.83
CA SER A 80 -18.54 13.52 -19.41
C SER A 80 -17.03 13.73 -19.29
N PHE A 81 -16.30 12.75 -18.76
CA PHE A 81 -14.84 12.80 -18.65
C PHE A 81 -14.16 12.81 -20.03
N LEU A 82 -14.56 11.93 -20.95
CA LEU A 82 -13.98 11.88 -22.30
C LEU A 82 -14.25 13.17 -23.09
N ASN A 83 -15.42 13.80 -22.88
CA ASN A 83 -15.77 15.07 -23.52
C ASN A 83 -14.81 16.21 -23.13
N LEU A 84 -14.19 16.17 -21.94
CA LEU A 84 -13.20 17.18 -21.52
C LEU A 84 -11.95 17.21 -22.42
N PHE A 85 -11.68 16.13 -23.15
CA PHE A 85 -10.49 16.01 -23.99
C PHE A 85 -10.77 16.22 -25.48
N GLU A 86 -11.99 16.57 -25.88
CA GLU A 86 -12.34 17.00 -27.24
C GLU A 86 -11.72 16.15 -28.39
N ASN A 87 -11.67 14.82 -28.22
CA ASN A 87 -11.05 13.84 -29.13
C ASN A 87 -9.51 13.77 -29.19
N GLN A 88 -8.80 14.35 -28.23
CA GLN A 88 -7.34 14.22 -28.10
C GLN A 88 -6.88 12.86 -27.56
N ILE A 89 -7.82 12.00 -27.14
CA ILE A 89 -7.57 10.65 -26.63
C ILE A 89 -7.85 9.63 -27.75
N SER A 90 -6.99 8.63 -27.91
CA SER A 90 -7.20 7.59 -28.90
C SER A 90 -8.38 6.67 -28.55
N GLN A 91 -9.03 6.09 -29.56
CA GLN A 91 -10.14 5.14 -29.35
C GLN A 91 -9.71 3.94 -28.49
N ARG A 92 -8.46 3.50 -28.61
CA ARG A 92 -7.88 2.43 -27.78
C ARG A 92 -7.87 2.81 -26.31
N THR A 93 -7.42 4.01 -25.97
CA THR A 93 -7.35 4.48 -24.59
C THR A 93 -8.75 4.72 -24.02
N ALA A 94 -9.67 5.26 -24.82
CA ALA A 94 -11.08 5.37 -24.43
C ALA A 94 -11.69 4.00 -24.08
N GLN A 95 -11.44 2.96 -24.88
CA GLN A 95 -11.86 1.59 -24.57
C GLN A 95 -11.22 1.05 -23.29
N GLN A 96 -9.94 1.37 -23.03
CA GLN A 96 -9.28 0.97 -21.78
C GLN A 96 -9.90 1.65 -20.55
N LEU A 97 -10.28 2.93 -20.66
CA LEU A 97 -10.99 3.65 -19.60
C LEU A 97 -12.41 3.10 -19.38
N GLN A 98 -13.09 2.72 -20.47
CA GLN A 98 -14.39 2.07 -20.41
C GLN A 98 -14.30 0.74 -19.63
N ILE A 99 -13.39 -0.15 -20.02
CA ILE A 99 -13.16 -1.42 -19.32
C ILE A 99 -12.76 -1.17 -17.86
N PHE A 100 -12.02 -0.11 -17.59
CA PHE A 100 -11.57 0.22 -16.24
C PHE A 100 -12.72 0.62 -15.30
N ILE A 101 -13.66 1.45 -15.76
CA ILE A 101 -14.78 1.92 -14.93
C ILE A 101 -15.94 0.92 -14.89
N GLU A 102 -16.19 0.16 -15.96
CA GLU A 102 -17.30 -0.81 -16.05
C GLU A 102 -17.04 -2.11 -15.29
N LYS A 103 -15.76 -2.43 -15.04
CA LYS A 103 -15.39 -3.59 -14.21
C LYS A 103 -15.75 -3.31 -12.75
N GLY A 104 -16.66 -4.12 -12.21
CA GLY A 104 -17.17 -3.99 -10.85
C GLY A 104 -16.18 -4.47 -9.78
N GLU A 105 -16.64 -4.51 -8.52
CA GLU A 105 -15.82 -4.90 -7.36
C GLU A 105 -15.19 -6.30 -7.43
N ASN A 106 -15.72 -7.21 -8.25
CA ASN A 106 -15.23 -8.59 -8.37
C ASN A 106 -14.27 -8.79 -9.56
N ASP A 107 -14.15 -7.79 -10.43
CA ASP A 107 -13.38 -7.89 -11.67
C ASP A 107 -11.99 -7.30 -11.51
N LYS A 108 -10.97 -8.18 -11.47
CA LYS A 108 -9.57 -7.76 -11.32
C LYS A 108 -9.19 -6.71 -12.36
N GLY A 109 -8.62 -5.61 -11.84
CA GLY A 109 -8.14 -4.47 -12.63
C GLY A 109 -9.20 -3.41 -12.94
N GLY A 110 -10.43 -3.55 -12.47
CA GLY A 110 -11.42 -2.46 -12.47
C GLY A 110 -11.16 -1.43 -11.37
N LEU A 111 -11.73 -0.24 -11.52
CA LEU A 111 -11.62 0.86 -10.57
C LEU A 111 -12.10 0.45 -9.17
N SER A 112 -13.32 -0.07 -9.07
CA SER A 112 -13.92 -0.49 -7.79
C SER A 112 -13.11 -1.60 -7.12
N TRP A 113 -12.64 -2.57 -7.90
CA TRP A 113 -11.76 -3.64 -7.39
C TRP A 113 -10.43 -3.08 -6.86
N GLN A 114 -9.78 -2.16 -7.58
CA GLN A 114 -8.51 -1.58 -7.13
C GLN A 114 -8.66 -0.82 -5.81
N ILE A 115 -9.67 0.05 -5.69
CA ILE A 115 -9.96 0.80 -4.47
C ILE A 115 -10.19 -0.15 -3.29
N LEU A 116 -11.08 -1.14 -3.45
CA LEU A 116 -11.40 -2.07 -2.38
C LEU A 116 -10.23 -2.97 -2.02
N ASN A 117 -9.49 -3.49 -3.02
CA ASN A 117 -8.36 -4.37 -2.77
C ASN A 117 -7.29 -3.66 -1.93
N ARG A 118 -6.93 -2.40 -2.24
CA ARG A 118 -5.98 -1.62 -1.45
C ARG A 118 -6.45 -1.37 -0.02
N LEU A 119 -7.71 -0.98 0.16
CA LEU A 119 -8.26 -0.77 1.49
C LEU A 119 -8.31 -2.07 2.29
N GLN A 120 -8.64 -3.20 1.66
CA GLN A 120 -8.63 -4.51 2.28
C GLN A 120 -7.22 -4.96 2.69
N GLU A 121 -6.20 -4.67 1.88
CA GLU A 121 -4.80 -4.92 2.21
C GLU A 121 -4.40 -4.20 3.51
N VAL A 122 -4.77 -2.93 3.66
CA VAL A 122 -4.47 -2.16 4.89
C VAL A 122 -5.32 -2.61 6.08
N VAL A 123 -6.59 -2.99 5.87
CA VAL A 123 -7.41 -3.60 6.93
C VAL A 123 -6.75 -4.87 7.47
N GLU A 124 -6.21 -5.70 6.58
CA GLU A 124 -5.53 -6.93 6.96
C GLU A 124 -4.20 -6.67 7.69
N GLU A 125 -3.40 -5.71 7.22
CA GLU A 125 -2.20 -5.24 7.93
C GLU A 125 -2.54 -4.78 9.36
N ARG A 126 -3.53 -3.88 9.49
CA ARG A 126 -4.01 -3.39 10.79
C ARG A 126 -4.48 -4.52 11.70
N ARG A 127 -5.15 -5.53 11.14
CA ARG A 127 -5.64 -6.71 11.89
C ARG A 127 -4.48 -7.56 12.42
N ILE A 128 -3.47 -7.82 11.59
CA ILE A 128 -2.26 -8.57 11.96
C ILE A 128 -1.53 -7.86 13.10
N LEU A 129 -1.24 -6.57 12.94
CA LEU A 129 -0.58 -5.75 13.96
C LEU A 129 -1.37 -5.72 15.27
N THR A 130 -2.70 -5.57 15.20
CA THR A 130 -3.57 -5.59 16.38
C THR A 130 -3.52 -6.94 17.10
N ASN A 131 -3.43 -8.06 16.38
CA ASN A 131 -3.31 -9.39 16.97
C ASN A 131 -1.93 -9.63 17.60
N GLN A 132 -0.86 -9.11 17.00
CA GLN A 132 0.49 -9.11 17.58
C GLN A 132 0.51 -8.30 18.89
N ILE A 133 -0.08 -7.10 18.91
CA ILE A 133 -0.23 -6.27 20.13
C ILE A 133 -0.96 -7.03 21.25
N LYS A 134 -2.05 -7.75 20.92
CA LYS A 134 -2.78 -8.57 21.89
C LYS A 134 -1.93 -9.71 22.42
N THR A 135 -1.18 -10.40 21.56
CA THR A 135 -0.29 -11.50 21.93
C THR A 135 0.85 -11.02 22.84
N LEU A 136 1.52 -9.93 22.49
CA LEU A 136 2.52 -9.29 23.34
C LEU A 136 1.92 -8.83 24.67
N GLY A 137 0.71 -8.28 24.65
CA GLY A 137 -0.01 -7.90 25.86
C GLY A 137 -0.26 -9.08 26.81
N ARG A 138 -0.52 -10.28 26.29
CA ARG A 138 -0.62 -11.52 27.10
C ARG A 138 0.74 -11.91 27.65
N ARG A 139 1.79 -11.96 26.81
CA ARG A 139 3.16 -12.27 27.24
C ARG A 139 3.68 -11.35 28.33
N VAL A 140 3.38 -10.04 28.25
CA VAL A 140 3.73 -9.07 29.29
C VAL A 140 3.06 -9.42 30.62
N LYS A 141 1.76 -9.78 30.60
CA LYS A 141 1.04 -10.19 31.81
C LYS A 141 1.56 -11.50 32.39
N ASP A 142 1.81 -12.50 31.53
CA ASP A 142 2.33 -13.81 31.96
C ASP A 142 3.72 -13.65 32.58
N LYS A 143 4.57 -12.81 31.97
CA LYS A 143 5.91 -12.50 32.49
C LYS A 143 5.83 -11.77 33.84
N GLN A 144 4.92 -10.80 34.00
CA GLN A 144 4.71 -10.11 35.28
C GLN A 144 4.33 -11.05 36.44
N GLN A 145 3.68 -12.18 36.13
CA GLN A 145 3.26 -13.18 37.11
C GLN A 145 4.31 -14.27 37.36
N ALA A 146 5.28 -14.45 36.44
CA ALA A 146 6.34 -15.43 36.56
C ALA A 146 7.40 -15.05 37.61
N ALA A 147 8.15 -16.05 38.09
CA ALA A 147 9.27 -15.82 39.01
C ALA A 147 10.31 -14.87 38.41
N ARG A 148 10.85 -13.97 39.25
CA ARG A 148 11.84 -12.98 38.84
C ARG A 148 13.20 -13.65 38.61
N SER A 149 13.58 -13.82 37.35
CA SER A 149 14.95 -14.16 36.93
C SER A 149 15.86 -12.92 36.94
N GLN A 150 17.17 -13.14 36.81
CA GLN A 150 18.18 -12.07 36.81
C GLN A 150 17.99 -11.04 35.67
N HIS A 151 17.41 -11.45 34.54
CA HIS A 151 17.09 -10.59 33.38
C HIS A 151 15.61 -10.21 33.27
N HIS A 152 14.81 -10.49 34.29
CA HIS A 152 13.35 -10.37 34.22
C HIS A 152 12.87 -8.94 33.91
N GLU A 153 13.50 -7.92 34.51
CA GLU A 153 13.12 -6.52 34.30
C GLU A 153 13.51 -6.02 32.90
N GLU A 154 14.64 -6.49 32.36
CA GLU A 154 15.13 -6.13 31.02
C GLU A 154 14.21 -6.70 29.93
N GLU A 155 13.89 -7.99 30.02
CA GLU A 155 13.00 -8.69 29.10
C GLU A 155 11.56 -8.13 29.15
N LEU A 156 11.06 -7.82 30.35
CA LEU A 156 9.73 -7.22 30.52
C LEU A 156 9.68 -5.83 29.90
N ALA A 157 10.73 -5.04 30.10
CA ALA A 157 10.83 -3.73 29.47
C ALA A 157 10.92 -3.85 27.94
N GLU A 158 11.57 -4.88 27.40
CA GLU A 158 11.64 -5.15 25.96
C GLU A 158 10.28 -5.47 25.36
N LEU A 159 9.54 -6.41 25.96
CA LEU A 159 8.19 -6.76 25.52
C LEU A 159 7.23 -5.56 25.58
N GLN A 160 7.36 -4.71 26.60
CA GLN A 160 6.59 -3.47 26.69
C GLN A 160 6.94 -2.48 25.60
N ARG A 161 8.24 -2.32 25.28
CA ARG A 161 8.71 -1.44 24.19
C ARG A 161 8.19 -1.91 22.84
N GLU A 162 8.31 -3.20 22.53
CA GLU A 162 7.82 -3.79 21.29
C GLU A 162 6.30 -3.55 21.14
N ARG A 163 5.53 -3.83 22.20
CA ARG A 163 4.08 -3.59 22.21
C ARG A 163 3.73 -2.13 21.99
N SER A 164 4.41 -1.21 22.66
CA SER A 164 4.19 0.24 22.50
C SER A 164 4.55 0.72 21.10
N GLY A 165 5.59 0.16 20.48
CA GLY A 165 5.92 0.43 19.09
C GLY A 165 4.79 0.04 18.14
N LEU A 166 4.34 -1.22 18.20
CA LEU A 166 3.25 -1.68 17.34
C LEU A 166 1.96 -0.87 17.56
N MET A 167 1.68 -0.42 18.78
CA MET A 167 0.54 0.47 19.06
C MET A 167 0.65 1.81 18.33
N GLU A 168 1.83 2.43 18.33
CA GLU A 168 2.05 3.70 17.62
C GLU A 168 1.98 3.52 16.10
N LEU A 169 2.43 2.38 15.59
CA LEU A 169 2.30 2.02 14.17
C LEU A 169 0.82 1.87 13.76
N VAL A 170 0.00 1.19 14.55
CA VAL A 170 -1.45 1.10 14.28
C VAL A 170 -2.10 2.47 14.36
N LYS A 171 -1.66 3.33 15.27
CA LYS A 171 -2.15 4.70 15.39
C LYS A 171 -1.78 5.54 14.16
N SER A 172 -0.56 5.47 13.66
CA SER A 172 -0.15 6.20 12.45
C SER A 172 -0.94 5.76 11.22
N ILE A 173 -1.25 4.46 11.09
CA ILE A 173 -2.15 3.96 10.05
C ILE A 173 -3.54 4.62 10.17
N ASN A 174 -4.13 4.63 11.38
CA ASN A 174 -5.48 5.18 11.57
C ASN A 174 -5.56 6.69 11.37
N ASP A 175 -4.49 7.42 11.68
CA ASP A 175 -4.40 8.87 11.60
C ASP A 175 -3.95 9.37 10.21
N LYS A 176 -3.62 8.46 9.27
CA LYS A 176 -3.28 8.81 7.88
C LYS A 176 -4.43 9.60 7.24
N ASN A 177 -4.10 10.59 6.41
CA ASN A 177 -5.11 11.29 5.62
C ASN A 177 -5.60 10.40 4.47
N ILE A 178 -6.91 10.41 4.22
CA ILE A 178 -7.55 9.57 3.20
C ILE A 178 -7.02 9.88 1.80
N LEU A 179 -6.94 11.15 1.41
CA LEU A 179 -6.48 11.56 0.09
C LEU A 179 -4.98 11.27 -0.09
N ASN A 180 -4.18 11.43 0.97
CA ASN A 180 -2.78 11.01 0.95
C ASN A 180 -2.66 9.50 0.72
N PHE A 181 -3.49 8.69 1.38
CA PHE A 181 -3.53 7.25 1.12
C PHE A 181 -3.84 6.95 -0.35
N PHE A 182 -4.89 7.54 -0.92
CA PHE A 182 -5.26 7.27 -2.30
C PHE A 182 -4.21 7.76 -3.32
N THR A 183 -3.47 8.82 -3.02
CA THR A 183 -2.39 9.31 -3.87
C THR A 183 -1.12 8.45 -3.76
N ASP A 184 -0.74 8.05 -2.54
CA ASP A 184 0.40 7.15 -2.29
C ASP A 184 0.21 5.77 -2.95
N GLU A 185 -1.01 5.23 -2.90
CA GLU A 185 -1.37 3.96 -3.54
C GLU A 185 -1.55 4.08 -5.08
N GLY A 186 -1.35 5.28 -5.63
CA GLY A 186 -1.46 5.55 -7.07
C GLY A 186 -2.88 5.44 -7.63
N LEU A 187 -3.91 5.55 -6.77
CA LEU A 187 -5.32 5.55 -7.15
C LEU A 187 -5.79 6.94 -7.60
N LEU A 188 -5.31 7.99 -6.92
CA LEU A 188 -5.50 9.39 -7.29
C LEU A 188 -4.25 9.94 -7.98
N PRO A 189 -4.40 11.01 -8.80
CA PRO A 189 -3.27 11.69 -9.40
C PRO A 189 -2.33 12.25 -8.35
N ASN A 190 -1.03 12.00 -8.52
CA ASN A 190 0.02 12.68 -7.78
C ASN A 190 0.87 13.47 -8.79
N TYR A 191 1.00 14.77 -8.57
CA TYR A 191 1.82 15.65 -9.41
C TYR A 191 3.25 15.81 -8.89
N ALA A 192 3.60 15.18 -7.77
CA ALA A 192 4.98 15.02 -7.33
C ALA A 192 5.62 13.83 -8.05
N PHE A 193 6.48 14.10 -9.03
CA PHE A 193 7.47 13.12 -9.53
C PHE A 193 8.53 12.91 -8.43
N PRO A 194 8.83 11.68 -7.96
CA PRO A 194 9.00 10.42 -8.71
C PRO A 194 8.11 9.25 -8.21
N GLU A 195 8.29 8.05 -8.81
CA GLU A 195 7.66 6.79 -8.34
C GLU A 195 7.80 6.61 -6.82
N PRO A 196 6.75 6.16 -6.11
CA PRO A 196 6.84 5.94 -4.67
C PRO A 196 7.97 4.95 -4.39
N GLY A 197 8.93 5.37 -3.57
CA GLY A 197 9.98 4.50 -3.08
C GLY A 197 9.43 3.42 -2.14
N VAL A 198 10.32 2.57 -1.63
CA VAL A 198 10.00 1.70 -0.50
C VAL A 198 9.90 2.55 0.75
N ILE A 199 8.73 2.52 1.40
CA ILE A 199 8.48 3.21 2.68
C ILE A 199 8.91 2.28 3.82
N LEU A 200 9.93 2.69 4.58
CA LEU A 200 10.29 2.06 5.84
C LEU A 200 9.63 2.81 7.00
N ARG A 201 8.80 2.11 7.77
CA ARG A 201 8.31 2.60 9.06
C ARG A 201 9.26 2.16 10.17
N SER A 202 10.03 3.10 10.71
CA SER A 202 10.95 2.86 11.82
C SER A 202 10.38 3.42 13.11
N ILE A 203 10.50 2.67 14.19
CA ILE A 203 10.06 3.07 15.52
C ILE A 203 11.31 3.29 16.36
N ILE A 204 11.60 4.55 16.67
CA ILE A 204 12.78 4.95 17.43
C ILE A 204 12.36 5.24 18.87
N TRP A 205 13.09 4.69 19.82
CA TRP A 205 12.86 4.94 21.23
C TRP A 205 13.97 5.82 21.81
N ARG A 206 13.59 6.87 22.52
CA ARG A 206 14.52 7.71 23.28
C ARG A 206 14.24 7.57 24.76
N LYS A 207 15.26 7.22 25.55
CA LYS A 207 15.16 7.28 27.01
C LYS A 207 15.03 8.75 27.44
N LYS A 208 13.92 9.10 28.10
CA LYS A 208 13.73 10.41 28.72
C LYS A 208 14.69 10.52 29.91
N ASN A 209 15.52 11.56 29.93
CA ASN A 209 16.30 11.91 31.12
C ASN A 209 15.39 12.65 32.12
N THR A 210 14.50 11.93 32.80
CA THR A 210 13.78 12.48 33.94
C THR A 210 14.65 12.37 35.19
N GLN A 211 15.37 13.44 35.52
CA GLN A 211 15.76 13.73 36.90
C GLN A 211 14.48 14.14 37.65
N GLY A 212 13.68 13.17 38.07
CA GLY A 212 12.42 13.45 38.76
C GLY A 212 11.57 12.20 38.93
N THR A 213 11.16 11.96 40.18
CA THR A 213 10.48 10.80 40.79
C THR A 213 9.15 10.43 40.13
N SER A 214 9.16 9.96 38.89
CA SER A 214 7.98 9.37 38.24
C SER A 214 8.36 8.11 37.45
N THR A 215 7.83 6.97 37.89
CA THR A 215 8.13 5.63 37.33
C THR A 215 7.36 5.33 36.04
N THR A 216 6.61 6.30 35.52
CA THR A 216 5.74 6.19 34.35
C THR A 216 6.19 7.16 33.26
N GLY A 217 6.71 6.64 32.14
CA GLY A 217 7.09 7.45 30.97
C GLY A 217 8.60 7.62 30.70
N LYS A 218 9.42 6.61 30.98
CA LYS A 218 10.89 6.66 30.77
C LYS A 218 11.35 6.66 29.30
N TYR A 219 10.45 6.45 28.34
CA TYR A 219 10.81 6.38 26.92
C TYR A 219 9.79 7.16 26.07
N GLU A 220 10.28 8.02 25.19
CA GLU A 220 9.49 8.61 24.10
C GLU A 220 9.68 7.76 22.84
N THR A 221 8.56 7.36 22.24
CA THR A 221 8.54 6.61 20.99
C THR A 221 8.25 7.59 19.86
N PHE A 222 9.14 7.62 18.87
CA PHE A 222 8.98 8.39 17.65
C PHE A 222 8.84 7.43 16.48
N THR A 223 7.73 7.52 15.75
CA THR A 223 7.55 6.80 14.50
C THR A 223 8.05 7.69 13.37
N PHE A 224 9.02 7.22 12.60
CA PHE A 224 9.53 7.87 11.40
C PHE A 224 9.19 7.03 10.18
N GLU A 225 8.69 7.69 9.13
CA GLU A 225 8.54 7.09 7.81
C GLU A 225 9.70 7.57 6.94
N TYR A 226 10.51 6.64 6.43
CA TYR A 226 11.62 6.93 5.54
C TYR A 226 11.30 6.39 4.15
N GLU A 227 11.24 7.28 3.16
CA GLU A 227 11.15 6.87 1.76
C GLU A 227 12.54 6.61 1.18
N ARG A 228 12.71 5.47 0.51
CA ARG A 228 13.95 5.11 -0.19
C ARG A 228 13.66 4.61 -1.60
N PRO A 229 14.43 5.01 -2.62
CA PRO A 229 14.31 4.41 -3.94
C PRO A 229 14.47 2.88 -3.87
N SER A 230 13.63 2.15 -4.59
CA SER A 230 13.53 0.68 -4.51
C SER A 230 14.87 -0.06 -4.71
N ALA A 231 15.74 0.46 -5.59
CA ALA A 231 17.05 -0.12 -5.85
C ALA A 231 18.02 -0.04 -4.65
N ILE A 232 17.89 1.00 -3.82
CA ILE A 232 18.71 1.21 -2.63
C ILE A 232 18.11 0.47 -1.43
N ALA A 233 16.77 0.50 -1.31
CA ALA A 233 16.04 -0.13 -0.24
C ALA A 233 16.37 -1.62 -0.08
N LEU A 234 16.53 -2.37 -1.18
CA LEU A 234 16.89 -3.80 -1.11
C LEU A 234 18.25 -4.07 -0.44
N LYS A 235 19.19 -3.13 -0.54
CA LYS A 235 20.51 -3.25 0.10
C LYS A 235 20.50 -2.70 1.52
N GLU A 236 19.85 -1.57 1.75
CA GLU A 236 19.82 -0.94 3.07
C GLU A 236 18.87 -1.65 4.04
N LEU A 237 17.77 -2.21 3.53
CA LEU A 237 16.67 -2.72 4.34
C LEU A 237 16.72 -4.23 4.64
N ALA A 238 17.90 -4.86 4.47
CA ALA A 238 18.06 -6.28 4.82
C ALA A 238 18.24 -6.47 6.35
N PRO A 239 17.89 -7.65 6.90
CA PRO A 239 18.09 -7.92 8.32
C PRO A 239 19.55 -7.72 8.74
N SER A 240 19.75 -7.12 9.91
CA SER A 240 21.08 -6.79 10.47
C SER A 240 21.88 -5.74 9.70
N ASN A 241 21.34 -5.15 8.64
CA ASN A 241 21.96 -3.99 8.02
C ASN A 241 21.72 -2.72 8.84
N VAL A 242 22.63 -1.78 8.63
CA VAL A 242 22.61 -0.47 9.27
C VAL A 242 22.38 0.57 8.18
N PHE A 243 21.37 1.40 8.35
CA PHE A 243 21.16 2.55 7.49
C PHE A 243 21.23 3.85 8.29
N TYR A 244 21.61 4.92 7.62
CA TYR A 244 21.77 6.25 8.21
C TYR A 244 20.66 7.17 7.69
N ALA A 245 19.93 7.81 8.61
CA ALA A 245 18.87 8.76 8.26
C ALA A 245 18.81 9.88 9.31
N GLU A 246 18.74 11.14 8.86
CA GLU A 246 18.63 12.33 9.73
C GLU A 246 19.70 12.39 10.85
N GLY A 247 20.94 11.99 10.55
CA GLY A 247 22.02 11.94 11.54
C GLY A 247 21.89 10.79 12.57
N LYS A 248 20.98 9.85 12.36
CA LYS A 248 20.78 8.66 13.20
C LYS A 248 21.32 7.42 12.50
N ARG A 249 21.86 6.50 13.30
CA ARG A 249 22.27 5.15 12.88
C ARG A 249 21.20 4.17 13.34
N VAL A 250 20.50 3.53 12.41
CA VAL A 250 19.41 2.58 12.71
C VAL A 250 19.83 1.20 12.23
N THR A 251 19.73 0.21 13.12
CA THR A 251 19.94 -1.21 12.80
C THR A 251 18.58 -1.87 12.57
N ILE A 252 18.49 -2.74 11.58
CA ILE A 252 17.25 -3.46 11.27
C ILE A 252 17.23 -4.78 12.03
N ASP A 253 16.38 -4.86 13.04
CA ASP A 253 16.27 -6.05 13.90
C ASP A 253 15.34 -7.11 13.28
N GLN A 254 14.21 -6.68 12.71
CA GLN A 254 13.21 -7.60 12.17
C GLN A 254 12.54 -7.04 10.91
N ILE A 255 12.22 -7.94 9.99
CA ILE A 255 11.37 -7.67 8.82
C ILE A 255 10.12 -8.53 8.98
N ASP A 256 8.94 -7.91 9.01
CA ASP A 256 7.69 -8.67 9.03
C ASP A 256 7.35 -9.17 7.63
N LEU A 257 7.60 -10.45 7.38
CA LEU A 257 7.29 -11.11 6.11
C LEU A 257 5.82 -11.57 6.03
N ASN A 258 5.04 -11.46 7.11
CA ASN A 258 3.65 -11.93 7.12
C ASN A 258 2.71 -11.06 6.28
N LEU A 259 3.12 -9.83 5.99
CA LEU A 259 2.36 -8.90 5.14
C LEU A 259 2.47 -9.24 3.65
N SER A 260 3.52 -9.95 3.25
CA SER A 260 3.77 -10.32 1.85
C SER A 260 3.23 -11.72 1.56
N LYS A 261 2.21 -11.82 0.72
CA LYS A 261 1.72 -13.14 0.28
C LYS A 261 2.78 -13.82 -0.58
N ILE A 262 3.06 -15.08 -0.25
CA ILE A 262 3.91 -15.94 -1.08
C ILE A 262 3.06 -16.37 -2.27
N ASP A 263 3.33 -15.81 -3.44
CA ASP A 263 2.73 -16.29 -4.67
C ASP A 263 3.64 -17.34 -5.32
N GLU A 264 3.02 -18.41 -5.79
CA GLU A 264 3.70 -19.34 -6.69
C GLU A 264 3.70 -18.76 -8.11
N TRP A 265 4.88 -18.66 -8.70
CA TRP A 265 5.09 -18.26 -10.08
C TRP A 265 5.70 -19.40 -10.87
N ARG A 266 5.31 -19.53 -12.14
CA ARG A 266 5.88 -20.48 -13.09
C ARG A 266 6.77 -19.74 -14.09
N LEU A 267 8.01 -20.21 -14.26
CA LEU A 267 9.00 -19.60 -15.14
C LEU A 267 9.38 -20.52 -16.30
N CYS A 268 9.43 -19.94 -17.50
CA CYS A 268 9.88 -20.63 -18.70
C CYS A 268 11.39 -20.58 -18.76
N ARG A 269 12.03 -21.73 -19.01
CA ARG A 269 13.48 -21.83 -19.18
C ARG A 269 14.01 -21.16 -20.45
N ASN A 270 13.19 -21.11 -21.51
CA ASN A 270 13.64 -20.74 -22.85
C ASN A 270 13.44 -19.24 -23.15
N CYS A 271 12.31 -18.67 -22.76
CA CYS A 271 11.94 -17.29 -23.12
C CYS A 271 11.76 -16.35 -21.93
N SER A 272 12.17 -16.79 -20.72
CA SER A 272 12.02 -16.06 -19.44
C SER A 272 10.60 -15.58 -19.14
N TYR A 273 9.59 -16.13 -19.81
CA TYR A 273 8.19 -15.82 -19.53
C TYR A 273 7.82 -16.32 -18.13
N ALA A 274 7.17 -15.47 -17.34
CA ALA A 274 6.71 -15.79 -16.00
C ALA A 274 5.20 -15.53 -15.89
N ALA A 275 4.49 -16.48 -15.27
CA ALA A 275 3.06 -16.34 -15.00
C ALA A 275 2.74 -16.82 -13.58
N PRO A 276 1.84 -16.14 -12.84
CA PRO A 276 1.35 -16.62 -11.57
C PRO A 276 0.71 -18.01 -11.73
N ALA A 277 1.08 -18.96 -10.87
CA ALA A 277 0.62 -20.35 -10.92
C ALA A 277 -0.90 -20.51 -10.72
N ILE A 278 -1.57 -19.47 -10.21
CA ILE A 278 -3.03 -19.41 -10.07
C ILE A 278 -3.74 -19.23 -11.42
N LEU A 279 -3.09 -18.64 -12.42
CA LEU A 279 -3.70 -18.41 -13.73
C LEU A 279 -3.79 -19.70 -14.54
N GLU A 280 -4.86 -19.84 -15.33
CA GLU A 280 -5.09 -20.92 -16.29
C GLU A 280 -3.88 -21.14 -17.22
N VAL A 281 -3.28 -20.05 -17.69
CA VAL A 281 -2.10 -20.06 -18.58
C VAL A 281 -0.91 -20.77 -17.93
N ALA A 282 -0.77 -20.64 -16.62
CA ALA A 282 0.27 -21.31 -15.88
C ALA A 282 -0.02 -22.80 -15.64
N LYS A 283 -1.20 -23.32 -15.98
CA LYS A 283 -1.55 -24.75 -15.88
C LYS A 283 -1.38 -25.52 -17.19
N GLN A 284 -1.14 -24.82 -18.30
CA GLN A 284 -0.94 -25.43 -19.62
C GLN A 284 0.28 -26.36 -19.64
N SER A 285 0.31 -27.30 -20.59
CA SER A 285 1.41 -28.26 -20.76
C SER A 285 2.65 -27.61 -21.39
N THR A 286 2.44 -26.65 -22.29
CA THR A 286 3.46 -25.93 -23.05
C THR A 286 3.48 -24.45 -22.69
N CYS A 287 4.63 -23.79 -22.91
CA CYS A 287 4.74 -22.36 -22.70
C CYS A 287 3.88 -21.59 -23.72
N PRO A 288 3.02 -20.66 -23.29
CA PRO A 288 2.15 -19.89 -24.19
C PRO A 288 2.91 -18.98 -25.15
N ARG A 289 4.17 -18.62 -24.82
CA ARG A 289 4.98 -17.68 -25.61
C ARG A 289 5.90 -18.37 -26.60
N CYS A 290 6.48 -19.52 -26.23
CA CYS A 290 7.53 -20.18 -27.02
C CYS A 290 7.28 -21.67 -27.28
N GLY A 291 6.19 -22.24 -26.76
CA GLY A 291 5.82 -23.64 -27.00
C GLY A 291 6.64 -24.68 -26.24
N ASP A 292 7.55 -24.29 -25.34
CA ASP A 292 8.41 -25.24 -24.61
C ASP A 292 7.57 -26.26 -23.80
N THR A 293 7.83 -27.55 -24.04
CA THR A 293 7.12 -28.70 -23.44
C THR A 293 7.46 -28.93 -21.97
N MET A 294 8.57 -28.37 -21.48
CA MET A 294 8.99 -28.46 -20.08
C MET A 294 8.38 -27.35 -19.21
N TRP A 295 7.38 -26.61 -19.72
CA TRP A 295 6.65 -25.59 -18.96
C TRP A 295 5.87 -26.19 -17.77
N SER A 296 5.30 -27.38 -17.95
CA SER A 296 4.46 -28.03 -16.94
C SER A 296 5.21 -28.62 -15.74
N ASP A 297 6.54 -28.74 -15.82
CA ASP A 297 7.39 -29.33 -14.79
C ASP A 297 7.22 -28.64 -13.42
N LYS A 298 7.16 -29.44 -12.36
CA LYS A 298 7.05 -28.96 -10.97
C LYS A 298 8.27 -28.12 -10.57
N GLY A 299 9.46 -28.42 -11.10
CA GLY A 299 10.68 -27.65 -10.87
C GLY A 299 10.63 -26.21 -11.42
N ARG A 300 9.62 -25.89 -12.24
CA ARG A 300 9.40 -24.54 -12.80
C ARG A 300 8.53 -23.65 -11.92
N LYS A 301 7.95 -24.19 -10.85
CA LYS A 301 7.24 -23.41 -9.84
C LYS A 301 8.25 -22.85 -8.84
N ARG A 302 8.26 -21.54 -8.66
CA ARG A 302 9.04 -20.83 -7.65
C ARG A 302 8.09 -20.06 -6.75
N LYS A 303 8.36 -20.11 -5.45
CA LYS A 303 7.65 -19.32 -4.45
C LYS A 303 8.40 -18.01 -4.28
N TRP A 304 7.74 -16.91 -4.61
CA TRP A 304 8.31 -15.58 -4.46
C TRP A 304 7.41 -14.74 -3.55
N TYR A 305 8.03 -13.85 -2.79
CA TYR A 305 7.30 -12.77 -2.14
C TYR A 305 6.90 -11.77 -3.22
N VAL A 306 5.61 -11.51 -3.35
CA VAL A 306 5.14 -10.44 -4.22
C VAL A 306 5.07 -9.19 -3.36
N CYS A 307 6.06 -8.32 -3.54
CA CYS A 307 5.93 -6.94 -3.09
C CYS A 307 4.77 -6.33 -3.88
N GLY A 308 3.81 -5.71 -3.18
CA GLY A 308 2.58 -5.18 -3.77
C GLY A 308 2.87 -4.48 -5.10
N ARG A 309 2.25 -4.99 -6.17
CA ARG A 309 2.03 -4.19 -7.39
C ARG A 309 1.12 -3.06 -7.04
#